data_AF-A0A420XFA1-F1
#
_entry.id   AF-A0A420XFA1-F1
#
_cell.length_a   1.000
_cell.length_b   1.000
_cell.length_c   1.000
_cell.angle_alpha   90.00
_cell.angle_beta   90.00
_cell.angle_gamma   90.00
#
_symmetry.space_group_name_H-M   'P 1'
#
loop_
_entity.id
_entity.type
_entity.pdbx_description
1 polymer ?
#
loop_
_entity_poly.entity_id
_entity_poly.type
_entity_poly.pdbx_seq_one_letter_code
_entity_poly.pdbx_strand_id
1 'polypeptide(L)'
;MTTKIILQKLSLIFLPSLLWILLTALGIGAQSLANLIELLVIFLLSVILAFIPEKTITFKYLIFFLLLVTILSRLLVPIIPE
;
A
#
# COMPACT_ATOMS: atom_id res chain seq x y z
N MET A 1 9.54 -9.47 22.59
CA MET A 1 9.96 -9.86 21.23
C MET A 1 8.76 -9.94 20.27
N THR A 2 7.62 -10.48 20.71
CA THR A 2 6.38 -10.64 19.93
C THR A 2 5.73 -9.32 19.50
N THR A 3 5.74 -8.29 20.35
CA THR A 3 5.10 -6.99 20.06
C THR A 3 5.72 -6.29 18.85
N LYS A 4 7.03 -6.41 18.65
CA LYS A 4 7.75 -5.81 17.53
C LYS A 4 7.32 -6.42 16.20
N ILE A 5 7.17 -7.75 16.16
CA ILE A 5 6.72 -8.50 14.97
C ILE A 5 5.28 -8.15 14.61
N ILE A 6 4.41 -8.04 15.63
CA ILE A 6 3.02 -7.62 15.44
C ILE A 6 2.97 -6.20 14.86
N LEU A 7 3.73 -5.26 15.44
CA LEU A 7 3.79 -3.89 14.96
C LEU A 7 4.29 -3.80 13.51
N GLN A 8 5.31 -4.58 13.15
CA GLN A 8 5.81 -4.67 11.78
C GLN A 8 4.71 -5.13 10.81
N LYS A 9 4.01 -6.23 11.13
CA LYS A 9 2.92 -6.74 10.28
C LYS A 9 1.78 -5.74 10.14
N LEU A 10 1.39 -5.08 11.24
CA LEU A 10 0.37 -4.02 11.21
C LEU A 10 0.82 -2.86 10.32
N SER A 11 2.06 -2.40 10.46
CA SER A 11 2.61 -1.36 9.57
C SER A 11 2.60 -1.80 8.13
N LEU A 12 2.94 -3.06 7.82
CA LEU A 12 2.90 -3.55 6.45
C LEU A 12 1.50 -3.50 5.83
N ILE A 13 0.47 -3.77 6.63
CA ILE A 13 -0.94 -3.81 6.21
C ILE A 13 -1.52 -2.40 6.06
N PHE A 14 -1.31 -1.54 7.05
CA PHE A 14 -2.01 -0.25 7.13
C PHE A 14 -1.24 0.90 6.50
N LEU A 15 0.09 0.89 6.51
CA LEU A 15 0.89 2.04 6.03
C LEU A 15 0.69 2.33 4.54
N PRO A 16 0.68 1.32 3.63
CA PRO A 16 0.43 1.56 2.20
C PRO A 16 -0.98 2.08 1.93
N SER A 17 -1.97 1.55 2.65
CA SER A 17 -3.37 1.99 2.57
C SER A 17 -3.54 3.42 3.08
N LEU A 18 -2.88 3.77 4.19
CA LEU A 18 -2.86 5.13 4.73
C LEU A 18 -2.21 6.10 3.74
N LEU A 19 -1.08 5.73 3.14
CA LEU A 19 -0.41 6.53 2.12
C LEU A 19 -1.33 6.76 0.91
N TRP A 20 -2.02 5.71 0.46
CA TRP A 20 -2.97 5.82 -0.65
C TRP A 20 -4.10 6.84 -0.34
N ILE A 21 -4.65 6.81 0.88
CA ILE A 21 -5.68 7.77 1.32
C ILE A 21 -5.12 9.20 1.34
N LEU A 22 -3.89 9.39 1.84
CA LEU A 22 -3.22 10.69 1.86
C LEU A 22 -3.00 11.24 0.45
N LEU A 23 -2.53 10.41 -0.49
CA LEU A 23 -2.34 10.80 -1.89
C LEU A 23 -3.67 11.21 -2.54
N THR A 24 -4.74 10.49 -2.21
CA THR A 24 -6.10 10.83 -2.67
C THR A 24 -6.58 12.16 -2.10
N ALA A 25 -6.35 12.41 -0.81
CA ALA A 25 -6.70 13.68 -0.16
C ALA A 25 -5.92 14.87 -0.73
N LEU A 26 -4.70 14.64 -1.24
CA LEU A 26 -3.89 15.63 -1.96
C LEU A 26 -4.32 15.84 -3.42
N GLY A 27 -5.32 15.11 -3.90
CA GLY A 27 -5.79 15.19 -5.29
C GLY A 27 -4.88 14.50 -6.31
N ILE A 28 -3.96 13.63 -5.86
CA ILE A 28 -3.06 12.89 -6.75
C ILE A 28 -3.76 11.60 -7.19
N GLY A 29 -4.01 11.44 -8.49
CA GLY A 29 -4.68 10.28 -9.10
C GLY A 29 -6.15 10.56 -9.47
N ALA A 30 -6.80 9.63 -10.17
CA ALA A 30 -8.21 9.78 -10.56
C ALA A 30 -9.14 9.93 -9.35
N GLN A 31 -10.32 10.53 -9.53
CA GLN A 31 -11.39 10.63 -8.54
C GLN A 31 -12.63 9.84 -8.99
N SER A 32 -12.47 8.55 -9.27
CA SER A 32 -13.55 7.68 -9.74
C SER A 32 -13.73 6.44 -8.85
N LEU A 33 -14.71 5.59 -9.16
CA LEU A 33 -14.94 4.32 -8.46
C LEU A 33 -13.69 3.41 -8.45
N ALA A 34 -12.79 3.60 -9.44
CA ALA A 34 -11.51 2.90 -9.52
C ALA A 34 -10.63 3.11 -8.27
N ASN A 35 -10.76 4.25 -7.60
CA ASN A 35 -10.04 4.54 -6.35
C ASN A 35 -10.33 3.54 -5.24
N LEU A 36 -11.60 3.19 -5.07
CA LEU A 36 -11.98 2.26 -4.01
C LEU A 36 -11.46 0.85 -4.29
N ILE A 37 -11.41 0.48 -5.58
CA ILE A 37 -10.84 -0.78 -6.06
C ILE A 37 -9.32 -0.79 -5.87
N GLU A 38 -8.61 0.28 -6.22
CA GLU A 38 -7.16 0.42 -5.98
C GLU A 38 -6.80 0.27 -4.52
N LEU A 39 -7.53 0.96 -3.63
CA LEU A 39 -7.32 0.84 -2.19
C LEU A 39 -7.53 -0.60 -1.70
N LEU A 40 -8.59 -1.26 -2.18
CA LEU A 40 -8.86 -2.67 -1.88
C LEU A 40 -7.73 -3.59 -2.36
N VAL A 41 -7.23 -3.37 -3.58
CA VAL A 41 -6.11 -4.15 -4.15
C VAL A 41 -4.84 -3.95 -3.32
N ILE A 42 -4.50 -2.71 -2.96
CA ILE A 42 -3.32 -2.40 -2.13
C ILE A 42 -3.46 -3.05 -0.75
N PHE A 43 -4.65 -2.97 -0.14
CA PHE A 43 -4.90 -3.59 1.15
C PHE A 43 -4.75 -5.12 1.09
N LEU A 44 -5.36 -5.78 0.10
CA LEU A 44 -5.25 -7.23 -0.09
C LEU A 44 -3.80 -7.66 -0.36
N LEU A 45 -3.08 -6.93 -1.22
CA LEU A 45 -1.67 -7.21 -1.50
C LEU A 45 -0.83 -7.10 -0.22
N SER A 46 -1.09 -6.08 0.60
CA SER A 46 -0.41 -5.88 1.87
C SER A 46 -0.70 -7.00 2.87
N VAL A 47 -1.94 -7.50 2.94
CA VAL A 47 -2.31 -8.66 3.77
C VAL A 47 -1.57 -9.91 3.31
N ILE A 48 -1.52 -10.20 2.00
CA ILE A 48 -0.81 -11.35 1.45
C ILE A 48 0.69 -11.28 1.80
N LEU A 49 1.31 -10.11 1.61
CA LEU A 49 2.73 -9.92 1.92
C LEU A 49 3.04 -10.02 3.42
N ALA A 50 2.07 -9.76 4.30
CA ALA A 50 2.25 -9.90 5.75
C ALA A 50 2.39 -11.37 6.22
N PHE A 51 2.01 -12.33 5.37
CA PHE A 51 2.23 -13.77 5.61
C PHE A 51 3.58 -14.28 5.11
N ILE A 52 4.32 -13.48 4.32
CA ILE A 52 5.65 -13.87 3.86
C ILE A 52 6.61 -13.91 5.06
N PRO A 53 7.34 -15.03 5.28
CA PRO A 53 8.24 -15.12 6.40
C PRO A 53 9.52 -14.32 6.11
N GLU A 54 10.03 -13.61 7.14
CA GLU A 54 11.19 -12.71 7.03
C GLU A 54 12.47 -13.37 6.52
N LYS A 55 12.56 -14.71 6.62
CA LYS A 55 13.66 -15.51 6.03
C LYS A 55 13.75 -15.42 4.50
N THR A 56 12.66 -15.06 3.84
CA THR A 56 12.57 -14.98 2.38
C THR A 56 12.95 -13.58 1.90
N ILE A 57 12.34 -12.56 2.50
CA ILE A 57 12.53 -11.15 2.13
C ILE A 57 12.51 -10.32 3.42
N THR A 58 13.48 -9.43 3.59
CA THR A 58 13.52 -8.53 4.74
C THR A 58 12.30 -7.59 4.73
N PHE A 59 11.68 -7.40 5.90
CA PHE A 59 10.56 -6.49 6.11
C PHE A 59 10.73 -5.12 5.43
N LYS A 60 11.94 -4.54 5.52
CA LYS A 60 12.28 -3.24 4.91
C LYS A 60 12.04 -3.21 3.40
N TYR A 61 12.38 -4.28 2.69
CA TYR A 61 12.19 -4.35 1.25
C TYR A 61 10.71 -4.54 0.89
N LEU A 62 9.97 -5.36 1.65
CA LEU A 62 8.53 -5.55 1.43
C LEU A 62 7.75 -4.25 1.60
N ILE A 63 8.00 -3.52 2.69
CA ILE A 63 7.30 -2.25 2.94
C ILE A 63 7.70 -1.18 1.93
N PHE A 64 8.99 -1.10 1.58
CA PHE A 64 9.46 -0.18 0.54
C PHE A 64 8.81 -0.47 -0.81
N PHE A 65 8.75 -1.74 -1.21
CA PHE A 65 8.10 -2.17 -2.44
C PHE A 65 6.61 -1.80 -2.45
N LEU A 66 5.89 -2.08 -1.36
CA LEU A 66 4.47 -1.71 -1.23
C LEU A 66 4.24 -0.20 -1.36
N LEU A 67 5.04 0.61 -0.67
CA LEU A 67 4.92 2.08 -0.75
C LEU A 67 5.23 2.59 -2.16
N LEU A 68 6.24 2.02 -2.81
CA LEU A 68 6.58 2.34 -4.20
C LEU A 68 5.41 2.00 -5.14
N VAL A 69 4.84 0.81 -5.02
CA VAL A 69 3.67 0.38 -5.83
C VAL A 69 2.48 1.32 -5.59
N THR A 70 2.18 1.69 -4.34
CA THR A 70 1.11 2.65 -4.02
C THR A 70 1.33 4.01 -4.66
N ILE A 71 2.56 4.53 -4.65
CA ILE A 71 2.88 5.83 -5.27
C ILE A 71 2.77 5.74 -6.78
N LEU A 72 3.34 4.71 -7.37
CA LEU A 72 3.31 4.51 -8.82
C LEU A 72 1.89 4.27 -9.33
N SER A 73 1.06 3.51 -8.60
CA SER A 73 -0.33 3.30 -8.99
C SER A 73 -1.10 4.62 -9.03
N ARG A 74 -0.84 5.56 -8.10
CA ARG A 74 -1.47 6.88 -8.11
C ARG A 74 -0.92 7.82 -9.17
N LEU A 75 0.39 7.79 -9.42
CA LEU A 75 1.05 8.71 -10.37
C LEU A 75 0.86 8.29 -11.83
N LEU A 76 0.74 6.99 -12.10
CA LEU A 76 0.62 6.45 -13.46
C LEU A 76 -0.83 6.37 -13.94
N VAL A 77 -1.82 6.44 -13.04
CA VAL A 77 -3.21 6.59 -13.43
C VAL A 77 -3.37 8.00 -14.01
N PRO A 78 -3.84 8.12 -15.27
CA PRO A 78 -3.98 9.42 -15.89
C PRO A 78 -4.88 10.31 -15.03
N ILE A 79 -4.40 11.52 -14.75
CA ILE A 79 -5.18 12.60 -14.11
C ILE A 79 -6.28 13.12 -15.06
N ILE A 80 -6.34 12.58 -16.28
CA ILE A 80 -7.24 13.01 -17.33
C ILE A 80 -8.66 12.56 -16.93
N PRO A 81 -9.59 13.49 -16.72
CA PRO A 81 -10.99 13.15 -16.45
C PRO A 81 -11.59 12.53 -17.71
N GLU A 82 -12.30 11.43 -17.53
CA GLU A 82 -13.27 10.92 -18.51
C GLU A 82 -14.49 11.84 -18.57
#